data_AF-A0A8J6CN03-F1
#
_entry.id   AF-A0A8J6CN03-F1
#
_cell.length_a   1.000
_cell.length_b   1.000
_cell.length_c   1.000
_cell.angle_alpha   90.00
_cell.angle_beta   90.00
_cell.angle_gamma   90.00
#
_symmetry.space_group_name_H-M   'P 1'
#
loop_
_entity.id
_entity.type
_entity.pdbx_description
1 polymer ?
#
loop_
_entity_poly.entity_id
_entity_poly.type
_entity_poly.pdbx_seq_one_letter_code
_entity_poly.pdbx_strand_id
1 'polypeptide(L)'
;MPRFYARIRKIFSSGFKLKITWLEPDPDDANEIEWVGEGLPVSCGKFKHGASENTEDRLMFSHLLYWEKGTCRDTYKIFPRKGRNLALFKNWNINWKSGSGNYQKYEYEFVEILSGGVEGAGIQVAYLNKVKGFVSVFSRTSKNGVDTFVVPRNELFRFPTRYRPLY
;
A
#
# COMPACT_ATOMS: atom_id res chain seq x y z
N MET A 1 4.00 -6.43 -2.72
CA MET A 1 3.61 -5.72 -1.48
C MET A 1 2.83 -6.69 -0.59
N PRO A 2 2.92 -6.58 0.74
CA PRO A 2 2.23 -7.48 1.66
C PRO A 2 0.72 -7.22 1.64
N ARG A 3 -0.08 -8.29 1.63
CA ARG A 3 -1.55 -8.24 1.66
C ARG A 3 -2.14 -8.03 3.05
N PHE A 4 -1.31 -8.26 4.06
CA PHE A 4 -1.71 -8.23 5.45
C PHE A 4 -0.61 -7.56 6.25
N TYR A 5 -1.01 -6.80 7.25
CA TYR A 5 -0.10 -6.20 8.21
C TYR A 5 -0.42 -6.77 9.59
N ALA A 6 0.60 -6.97 10.39
CA ALA A 6 0.45 -7.46 11.74
C ALA A 6 1.42 -6.74 12.68
N ARG A 7 0.98 -6.53 13.91
CA ARG A 7 1.82 -6.03 15.00
C ARG A 7 2.29 -7.21 15.84
N ILE A 8 3.60 -7.36 15.97
CA ILE A 8 4.19 -8.28 16.95
C ILE A 8 3.95 -7.70 18.35
N ARG A 9 3.28 -8.47 19.21
CA ARG A 9 2.95 -8.08 20.59
C ARG A 9 3.90 -8.67 21.60
N LYS A 10 4.28 -9.92 21.40
CA LYS A 10 5.12 -10.67 22.32
C LYS A 10 5.97 -11.67 21.55
N ILE A 11 7.21 -11.79 21.96
CA ILE A 11 8.12 -12.87 21.56
C ILE A 11 8.21 -13.81 22.77
N PHE A 12 7.93 -15.09 22.56
CA PHE A 12 8.09 -16.09 23.62
C PHE A 12 9.51 -16.63 23.59
N SER A 13 10.05 -16.98 24.75
CA SER A 13 11.45 -17.35 24.95
C SER A 13 11.79 -18.78 24.49
N SER A 14 10.80 -19.68 24.38
CA SER A 14 11.01 -21.06 23.93
C SER A 14 10.59 -21.23 22.46
N GLY A 15 11.57 -21.27 21.56
CA GLY A 15 11.34 -21.42 20.11
C GLY A 15 10.92 -20.12 19.41
N PHE A 16 10.76 -20.16 18.08
CA PHE A 16 10.20 -19.03 17.33
C PHE A 16 8.69 -19.04 17.51
N LYS A 17 8.21 -18.44 18.59
CA LYS A 17 6.78 -18.29 18.86
C LYS A 17 6.47 -16.84 19.12
N LEU A 18 5.51 -16.31 18.37
CA LEU A 18 5.11 -14.91 18.42
C LEU A 18 3.62 -14.81 18.71
N LYS A 19 3.25 -13.81 19.53
CA LYS A 19 1.87 -13.32 19.57
C LYS A 19 1.77 -12.11 18.66
N ILE A 20 0.89 -12.19 17.66
CA ILE A 20 0.65 -11.09 16.72
C ILE A 20 -0.80 -10.60 16.83
N THR A 21 -1.02 -9.36 16.40
CA THR A 21 -2.35 -8.81 16.17
C THR A 21 -2.42 -8.35 14.72
N TRP A 22 -3.35 -8.90 13.95
CA TRP A 22 -3.62 -8.47 12.59
C TRP A 22 -4.11 -7.02 12.57
N LEU A 23 -3.76 -6.31 11.51
CA LEU A 23 -4.23 -4.96 11.26
C LEU A 23 -5.27 -4.99 10.14
N GLU A 24 -6.47 -4.50 10.47
CA GLU A 24 -7.59 -4.42 9.54
C GLU A 24 -7.78 -2.98 9.09
N PRO A 25 -8.15 -2.74 7.80
CA PRO A 25 -8.48 -1.41 7.33
C PRO A 25 -9.57 -0.76 8.19
N ASP A 26 -9.39 0.52 8.50
CA ASP A 26 -10.33 1.33 9.26
C ASP A 26 -10.61 2.63 8.48
N PRO A 27 -11.36 2.55 7.36
CA PRO A 27 -11.56 3.66 6.44
C PRO A 27 -12.35 4.80 7.09
N ASP A 28 -11.99 6.05 6.79
CA ASP A 28 -12.66 7.24 7.36
C ASP A 28 -13.61 7.92 6.34
N ASP A 29 -13.34 7.82 5.03
CA ASP A 29 -14.15 8.46 3.97
C ASP A 29 -15.00 7.47 3.16
N ALA A 30 -16.04 8.00 2.49
CA ALA A 30 -17.02 7.19 1.77
C ALA A 30 -16.40 6.32 0.64
N ASN A 31 -15.36 6.82 -0.03
CA ASN A 31 -14.71 6.07 -1.11
C ASN A 31 -13.86 4.94 -0.53
N GLU A 32 -13.14 5.19 0.57
CA GLU A 32 -12.40 4.16 1.29
C GLU A 32 -13.33 3.08 1.87
N ILE A 33 -14.50 3.47 2.39
CA ILE A 33 -15.53 2.54 2.90
C ILE A 33 -16.06 1.67 1.77
N GLU A 34 -16.44 2.25 0.62
CA GLU A 34 -16.88 1.50 -0.56
C GLU A 34 -15.77 0.54 -1.03
N TRP A 35 -14.54 1.02 -1.11
CA TRP A 35 -13.38 0.20 -1.50
C TRP A 35 -13.17 -1.01 -0.61
N VAL A 36 -13.20 -0.82 0.72
CA VAL A 36 -13.07 -1.90 1.69
C VAL A 36 -14.29 -2.84 1.63
N GLY A 37 -15.49 -2.29 1.46
CA GLY A 37 -16.74 -3.05 1.34
C GLY A 37 -16.76 -3.99 0.14
N GLU A 38 -16.13 -3.58 -0.97
CA GLU A 38 -15.95 -4.41 -2.17
C GLU A 38 -14.84 -5.46 -2.04
N GLY A 39 -14.19 -5.57 -0.86
CA GLY A 39 -13.12 -6.52 -0.61
C GLY A 39 -11.83 -6.21 -1.39
N LEU A 40 -11.70 -4.98 -1.89
CA LEU A 40 -10.51 -4.56 -2.61
C LEU A 40 -9.34 -4.41 -1.64
N PRO A 41 -8.11 -4.72 -2.08
CA PRO A 41 -7.00 -4.81 -1.16
C PRO A 41 -6.53 -3.39 -0.77
N VAL A 42 -6.26 -3.18 0.52
CA VAL A 42 -5.83 -1.88 1.06
C VAL A 42 -4.35 -1.95 1.43
N SER A 43 -3.57 -1.00 0.92
CA SER A 43 -2.11 -0.97 1.10
C SER A 43 -1.61 0.20 1.96
N CYS A 44 -2.40 1.26 2.05
CA CYS A 44 -2.11 2.45 2.83
C CYS A 44 -3.40 3.03 3.40
N GLY A 45 -3.29 3.84 4.44
CA GLY A 45 -4.42 4.42 5.13
C GLY A 45 -4.41 4.11 6.62
N LYS A 46 -5.59 4.17 7.23
CA LYS A 46 -5.81 3.93 8.64
C LYS A 46 -6.16 2.45 8.87
N PHE A 47 -5.60 1.90 9.93
CA PHE A 47 -5.78 0.52 10.34
C PHE A 47 -6.07 0.44 11.84
N LYS A 48 -6.82 -0.57 12.23
CA LYS A 48 -7.12 -0.91 13.64
C LYS A 48 -6.71 -2.34 13.95
N HIS A 49 -6.73 -2.70 15.23
CA HIS A 49 -6.54 -4.10 15.63
C HIS A 49 -7.71 -4.96 15.18
N GLY A 50 -7.39 -5.99 14.41
CA GLY A 50 -8.25 -7.14 14.17
C GLY A 50 -7.94 -8.27 15.13
N ALA A 51 -8.08 -9.50 14.62
CA ALA A 51 -7.82 -10.72 15.38
C ALA A 51 -6.36 -10.82 15.87
N SER A 52 -6.17 -11.43 17.04
CA SER A 52 -4.85 -11.80 17.54
C SER A 52 -4.65 -13.30 17.51
N GLU A 53 -3.45 -13.73 17.16
CA GLU A 53 -3.10 -15.14 17.07
C GLU A 53 -1.67 -15.38 17.56
N ASN A 54 -1.39 -16.64 17.86
CA ASN A 54 -0.02 -17.10 18.07
C ASN A 54 0.45 -17.80 16.79
N THR A 55 1.66 -17.47 16.34
CA THR A 55 2.26 -18.07 15.16
C THR A 55 3.68 -18.50 15.45
N GLU A 56 4.07 -19.61 14.82
CA GLU A 56 5.43 -20.14 14.83
C GLU A 56 6.06 -20.08 13.42
N ASP A 57 5.29 -19.60 12.42
CA ASP A 57 5.75 -19.46 11.04
C ASP A 57 6.61 -18.20 10.88
N ARG A 58 7.89 -18.40 10.59
CA ARG A 58 8.87 -17.33 10.34
C ARG A 58 8.69 -16.69 8.98
N LEU A 59 8.23 -17.46 7.99
CA LEU A 59 8.22 -17.08 6.58
C LEU A 59 7.04 -16.18 6.21
N MET A 60 6.06 -16.04 7.11
CA MET A 60 4.94 -15.12 6.91
C MET A 60 5.34 -13.63 6.98
N PHE A 61 6.49 -13.31 7.59
CA PHE A 61 6.97 -11.93 7.71
C PHE A 61 7.92 -11.60 6.56
N SER A 62 7.62 -10.52 5.83
CA SER A 62 8.46 -10.06 4.72
C SER A 62 9.26 -8.81 5.07
N HIS A 63 8.60 -7.77 5.57
CA HIS A 63 9.21 -6.46 5.77
C HIS A 63 8.69 -5.77 7.03
N LEU A 64 9.60 -5.10 7.74
CA LEU A 64 9.22 -4.14 8.77
C LEU A 64 8.67 -2.88 8.10
N LEU A 65 7.52 -2.41 8.59
CA LEU A 65 6.88 -1.19 8.09
C LEU A 65 7.00 -0.08 9.12
N TYR A 66 7.17 1.14 8.61
CA TYR A 66 7.01 2.34 9.41
C TYR A 66 5.53 2.70 9.47
N TRP A 67 5.09 3.11 10.64
CA TRP A 67 3.71 3.50 10.91
C TRP A 67 3.71 4.70 11.83
N GLU A 68 2.64 5.48 11.75
CA GLU A 68 2.36 6.60 12.63
C GLU A 68 1.18 6.25 13.53
N LYS A 69 1.24 6.71 14.78
CA LYS A 69 0.14 6.48 15.72
C LYS A 69 -1.10 7.23 15.23
N GLY A 70 -2.22 6.53 15.13
CA GLY A 70 -3.49 7.18 14.83
C GLY A 70 -3.99 8.02 16.00
N THR A 71 -5.09 8.74 15.78
CA THR A 71 -5.71 9.63 16.76
C THR A 71 -6.33 8.86 17.93
N CYS A 72 -6.85 7.67 17.66
CA CYS A 72 -7.46 6.80 18.66
C CYS A 72 -6.47 5.75 19.19
N ARG A 73 -6.76 5.22 20.38
CA ARG A 73 -6.02 4.08 20.93
C ARG A 73 -6.07 2.92 19.93
N ASP A 74 -4.94 2.24 19.77
CA ASP A 74 -4.84 1.03 18.94
C ASP A 74 -5.14 1.23 17.44
N THR A 75 -5.03 2.48 16.95
CA THR A 75 -5.08 2.81 15.53
C THR A 75 -3.70 3.17 14.95
N TYR A 76 -3.51 2.84 13.69
CA TYR A 76 -2.24 2.96 12.96
C TYR A 76 -2.49 3.65 11.64
N LYS A 77 -1.61 4.58 11.28
CA LYS A 77 -1.56 5.20 9.97
C LYS A 77 -0.35 4.63 9.24
N ILE A 78 -0.60 3.94 8.13
CA ILE A 78 0.46 3.38 7.28
C ILE A 78 0.41 4.14 5.98
N PHE A 79 1.42 4.99 5.77
CA PHE A 79 1.55 5.77 4.55
C PHE A 79 2.89 5.53 3.86
N PRO A 80 2.93 5.65 2.54
CA PRO A 80 4.17 5.61 1.81
C PRO A 80 5.10 6.76 2.25
N ARG A 81 6.39 6.46 2.44
CA ARG A 81 7.41 7.46 2.79
C ARG A 81 8.22 7.87 1.57
N LYS A 82 8.78 9.09 1.64
CA LYS A 82 9.75 9.60 0.67
C LYS A 82 10.83 8.56 0.35
N GLY A 83 11.15 8.43 -0.94
CA GLY A 83 12.16 7.52 -1.46
C GLY A 83 11.70 6.06 -1.66
N ARG A 84 10.43 5.74 -1.40
CA ARG A 84 9.88 4.42 -1.77
C ARG A 84 9.37 4.43 -3.21
N ASN A 85 9.56 3.30 -3.89
CA ASN A 85 8.98 3.03 -5.20
C ASN A 85 7.68 2.26 -5.01
N LEU A 86 6.59 2.77 -5.60
CA LEU A 86 5.28 2.14 -5.59
C LEU A 86 4.75 2.00 -7.01
N ALA A 87 3.74 1.14 -7.17
CA ALA A 87 2.91 1.12 -8.36
C ALA A 87 1.67 2.00 -8.12
N LEU A 88 1.10 2.55 -9.18
CA LEU A 88 -0.19 3.21 -9.20
C LEU A 88 -1.04 2.58 -10.30
N PHE A 89 -2.33 2.38 -10.05
CA PHE A 89 -3.24 1.94 -11.11
C PHE A 89 -3.35 3.01 -12.20
N LYS A 90 -3.09 2.61 -13.45
CA LYS A 90 -3.26 3.46 -14.64
C LYS A 90 -4.74 3.51 -15.04
N ASN A 91 -5.22 4.68 -15.45
CA ASN A 91 -6.61 4.89 -15.90
C ASN A 91 -7.67 4.46 -14.86
N TRP A 92 -7.40 4.73 -13.59
CA TRP A 92 -8.33 4.44 -12.49
C TRP A 92 -9.66 5.19 -12.65
N ASN A 93 -10.78 4.47 -12.55
CA ASN A 93 -12.13 5.05 -12.44
C ASN A 93 -12.96 4.25 -11.43
N ILE A 94 -13.63 4.95 -10.50
CA ILE A 94 -14.54 4.36 -9.50
C ILE A 94 -15.72 3.60 -10.15
N ASN A 95 -16.01 3.89 -11.43
CA ASN A 95 -16.99 3.20 -12.27
C ASN A 95 -16.49 1.90 -12.92
N TRP A 96 -15.42 1.27 -12.42
CA TRP A 96 -15.09 -0.13 -12.77
C TRP A 96 -16.19 -1.14 -12.32
N LYS A 97 -17.32 -0.64 -11.80
CA LYS A 97 -18.49 -1.30 -11.19
C LYS A 97 -19.08 -2.52 -11.92
N SER A 98 -18.69 -2.86 -13.15
CA SER A 98 -19.32 -3.98 -13.87
C SER A 98 -18.55 -4.39 -15.13
N GLY A 99 -17.30 -4.85 -14.98
CA GLY A 99 -16.55 -5.50 -16.07
C GLY A 99 -16.51 -7.01 -15.87
N SER A 100 -17.37 -7.72 -16.58
CA SER A 100 -17.51 -9.19 -16.61
C SER A 100 -16.21 -9.99 -16.41
N GLY A 101 -16.16 -10.81 -15.36
CA GLY A 101 -15.70 -12.21 -15.38
C GLY A 101 -14.26 -12.55 -15.79
N ASN A 102 -13.45 -11.61 -16.22
CA ASN A 102 -12.08 -11.86 -16.65
C ASN A 102 -11.14 -10.99 -15.83
N TYR A 103 -10.09 -11.62 -15.30
CA TYR A 103 -8.94 -10.98 -14.66
C TYR A 103 -8.41 -9.84 -15.52
N GLN A 104 -9.00 -8.66 -15.34
CA GLN A 104 -8.66 -7.49 -16.12
C GLN A 104 -7.24 -7.14 -15.69
N LYS A 105 -6.29 -7.26 -16.62
CA LYS A 105 -4.89 -6.96 -16.39
C LYS A 105 -4.80 -5.49 -15.98
N TYR A 106 -4.79 -5.25 -14.68
CA TYR A 106 -4.58 -3.93 -14.13
C TYR A 106 -3.27 -3.40 -14.69
N GLU A 107 -3.33 -2.31 -15.44
CA GLU A 107 -2.14 -1.59 -15.87
C GLU A 107 -1.62 -0.77 -14.69
N TYR A 108 -0.31 -0.80 -14.50
CA TYR A 108 0.35 -0.10 -13.41
C TYR A 108 1.39 0.87 -13.95
N GLU A 109 1.47 2.04 -13.32
CA GLU A 109 2.57 2.99 -13.50
C GLU A 109 3.46 2.95 -12.27
N PHE A 110 4.78 3.00 -12.47
CA PHE A 110 5.71 3.06 -11.36
C PHE A 110 5.98 4.48 -10.98
N VAL A 111 6.01 4.73 -9.68
CA VAL A 111 6.29 6.04 -9.15
C VAL A 111 7.20 5.99 -7.92
N GLU A 112 8.01 7.02 -7.76
CA GLU A 112 8.81 7.27 -6.56
C GLU A 112 8.11 8.34 -5.72
N ILE A 113 7.98 8.15 -4.40
CA ILE A 113 7.45 9.19 -3.51
C ILE A 113 8.53 10.24 -3.26
N LEU A 114 8.26 11.48 -3.64
CA LEU A 114 9.18 12.60 -3.44
C LEU A 114 8.97 13.33 -2.12
N SER A 115 7.74 13.39 -1.64
CA SER A 115 7.40 13.96 -0.33
C SER A 115 6.22 13.23 0.29
N GLY A 116 6.32 12.94 1.58
CA GLY A 116 5.17 12.50 2.36
C GLY A 116 4.28 13.72 2.58
N GLY A 117 3.04 13.65 2.09
CA GLY A 117 2.13 14.78 2.10
C GLY A 117 2.02 15.45 3.47
N VAL A 118 2.16 16.77 3.48
CA VAL A 118 1.69 17.60 4.60
C VAL A 118 0.18 17.39 4.73
N GLU A 119 -0.37 17.40 5.94
CA GLU A 119 -1.82 17.23 6.17
C GLU A 119 -2.63 18.11 5.21
N GLY A 120 -3.39 17.47 4.32
CA GLY A 120 -4.27 18.13 3.34
C GLY A 120 -3.75 18.20 1.89
N ALA A 121 -2.44 18.02 1.63
CA ALA A 121 -1.85 18.34 0.33
C ALA A 121 -1.67 17.16 -0.65
N GLY A 122 -1.92 15.91 -0.23
CA GLY A 122 -1.66 14.72 -1.06
C GLY A 122 -0.16 14.33 -1.11
N ILE A 123 0.17 13.28 -1.84
CA ILE A 123 1.55 12.75 -1.95
C ILE A 123 2.15 13.17 -3.29
N GLN A 124 3.28 13.87 -3.28
CA GLN A 124 4.02 14.16 -4.51
C GLN A 124 4.81 12.93 -4.92
N VAL A 125 4.65 12.54 -6.18
CA VAL A 125 5.29 11.37 -6.76
C VAL A 125 5.97 11.72 -8.10
N ALA A 126 7.02 10.99 -8.46
CA ALA A 126 7.71 11.08 -9.74
C ALA A 126 7.50 9.82 -10.56
N TYR A 127 7.35 9.95 -11.88
CA TYR A 127 7.25 8.77 -12.75
C TYR A 127 8.57 8.02 -12.82
N LEU A 128 8.46 6.69 -12.81
CA LEU A 128 9.55 5.76 -13.00
C LEU A 128 9.29 4.90 -14.23
N ASN A 129 10.27 4.82 -15.13
CA ASN A 129 10.25 3.88 -16.25
C ASN A 129 11.25 2.75 -16.02
N LYS A 130 10.86 1.54 -16.47
CA LYS A 130 11.73 0.38 -16.45
C LYS A 130 12.89 0.60 -17.42
N VAL A 131 14.11 0.45 -16.94
CA VAL A 131 15.31 0.57 -17.79
C VAL A 131 15.37 -0.63 -18.72
N LYS A 132 15.55 -0.38 -20.02
CA LYS A 132 15.64 -1.45 -21.04
C LYS A 132 16.80 -2.39 -20.71
N GLY A 133 16.55 -3.70 -20.77
CA GLY A 133 17.54 -4.74 -20.48
C GLY A 133 17.61 -5.18 -19.01
N PHE A 134 16.92 -4.48 -18.10
CA PHE A 134 16.86 -4.86 -16.69
C PHE A 134 15.47 -5.35 -16.32
N VAL A 135 15.36 -6.30 -15.39
CA VAL A 135 14.07 -6.85 -14.95
C VAL A 135 13.38 -5.93 -13.94
N SER A 136 14.14 -5.32 -13.02
CA SER A 136 13.63 -4.58 -11.86
C SER A 136 14.35 -3.24 -11.60
N VAL A 137 15.08 -2.71 -12.58
CA VAL A 137 15.72 -1.39 -12.47
C VAL A 137 14.81 -0.33 -13.08
N PHE A 138 14.58 0.73 -12.32
CA PHE A 138 13.71 1.83 -12.69
C PHE A 138 14.47 3.16 -12.59
N SER A 139 14.23 4.05 -13.54
CA SER A 139 14.81 5.40 -13.56
C SER A 139 13.71 6.46 -13.68
N ARG A 140 13.95 7.64 -13.11
CA ARG A 140 13.06 8.79 -13.27
C ARG A 140 12.85 9.12 -14.74
N THR A 141 11.64 9.49 -15.09
CA THR A 141 11.25 9.78 -16.47
C THR A 141 10.25 10.94 -16.49
N SER A 142 10.25 11.72 -17.55
CA SER A 142 9.21 12.72 -17.80
C SER A 142 8.16 12.13 -18.72
N LYS A 143 6.89 12.27 -18.35
CA LYS A 143 5.75 11.89 -19.17
C LYS A 143 5.07 13.18 -19.64
N ASN A 144 5.02 13.42 -20.94
CA ASN A 144 4.46 14.65 -21.54
C ASN A 144 5.08 15.95 -20.99
N GLY A 145 6.39 15.96 -20.69
CA GLY A 145 7.10 17.13 -20.15
C GLY A 145 6.92 17.33 -18.64
N VAL A 146 6.13 16.50 -17.97
CA VAL A 146 5.93 16.53 -16.52
C VAL A 146 6.60 15.30 -15.90
N ASP A 147 7.53 15.53 -14.97
CA ASP A 147 8.27 14.50 -14.25
C ASP A 147 7.60 14.09 -12.93
N THR A 148 6.78 14.98 -12.36
CA THR A 148 6.15 14.83 -11.05
C THR A 148 4.68 15.20 -11.06
N PHE A 149 3.88 14.53 -10.24
CA PHE A 149 2.48 14.87 -10.02
C PHE A 149 2.10 14.63 -8.56
N VAL A 150 0.96 15.20 -8.14
CA VAL A 150 0.43 15.01 -6.79
C VAL A 150 -0.70 14.00 -6.86
N VAL A 151 -0.63 12.94 -6.06
CA VAL A 151 -1.74 12.03 -5.80
C VAL A 151 -2.55 12.61 -4.66
N PRO A 152 -3.80 13.06 -4.90
CA PRO A 152 -4.67 13.55 -3.84
C PRO A 152 -4.94 12.50 -2.76
N ARG A 153 -5.27 12.94 -1.55
CA ARG A 153 -5.49 12.02 -0.41
C ARG A 153 -6.63 11.03 -0.68
N ASN A 154 -7.70 11.50 -1.30
CA ASN A 154 -8.85 10.70 -1.75
C ASN A 154 -8.53 9.78 -2.94
N GLU A 155 -7.27 9.66 -3.36
CA GLU A 155 -6.82 8.74 -4.40
C GLU A 155 -5.68 7.83 -3.90
N LEU A 156 -5.34 7.86 -2.61
CA LEU A 156 -4.27 7.04 -2.06
C LEU A 156 -4.57 5.53 -2.13
N PHE A 157 -5.84 5.13 -2.17
CA PHE A 157 -6.21 3.73 -2.44
C PHE A 157 -5.77 3.24 -3.84
N ARG A 158 -5.33 4.13 -4.76
CA ARG A 158 -4.75 3.74 -6.05
C ARG A 158 -3.39 3.02 -5.91
N PHE A 159 -2.76 3.05 -4.75
CA PHE A 159 -1.55 2.27 -4.49
C PHE A 159 -1.93 0.79 -4.29
N PRO A 160 -1.54 -0.13 -5.20
CA PRO A 160 -1.95 -1.52 -5.13
C PRO A 160 -1.19 -2.28 -4.07
N THR A 161 -1.85 -3.27 -3.50
CA THR A 161 -1.28 -4.17 -2.49
C THR A 161 -0.33 -5.23 -3.08
N ARG A 162 -0.21 -5.34 -4.41
CA ARG A 162 0.67 -6.32 -5.06
C ARG A 162 1.50 -5.70 -6.19
N TYR A 163 2.71 -5.22 -5.86
CA TYR A 163 3.81 -5.25 -6.82
C TYR A 163 4.57 -6.58 -6.68
N ARG A 164 4.55 -7.39 -7.75
CA ARG A 164 5.48 -8.50 -7.97
C ARG A 164 6.29 -8.11 -9.21
N PRO A 165 7.52 -7.61 -9.08
CA PRO A 165 8.43 -7.70 -10.22
C PRO A 165 8.58 -9.20 -10.47
N LEU A 166 8.14 -9.67 -11.63
CA LEU A 166 8.45 -11.03 -12.06
C LEU A 166 9.98 -11.10 -12.08
N TYR A 167 10.53 -11.99 -11.26
CA TYR A 167 11.95 -12.35 -11.25
C TYR A 167 12.33 -12.97 -12.58
#